data_AF-A0A2S4ZLU4-F1
#
_entry.id   AF-A0A2S4ZLU4-F1
#
_cell.length_a   1.000
_cell.length_b   1.000
_cell.length_c   1.000
_cell.angle_alpha   90.00
_cell.angle_beta   90.00
_cell.angle_gamma   90.00
#
_symmetry.space_group_name_H-M   'P 1'
#
loop_
_entity.id
_entity.type
_entity.pdbx_description
1 polymer ?
#
loop_
_entity_poly.entity_id
_entity_poly.type
_entity_poly.pdbx_seq_one_letter_code
_entity_poly.pdbx_strand_id
1 'polypeptide(L)'
;MTVALMWEARAVEGRGADLLAWVREQPLAGEPLRRETFRAPQDRVLVVTWWDAPYDAPLPELPDPDPELVTRPVHRWRFEAVAED
;
A
#
# COMPACT_ATOMS: atom_id res chain seq x y z
N MET A 1 -13.75 13.70 4.38
CA MET A 1 -13.60 12.44 5.16
C MET A 1 -12.21 11.94 4.86
N THR A 2 -11.50 11.35 5.82
CA THR A 2 -10.18 10.79 5.51
C THR A 2 -10.29 9.29 5.30
N VAL A 3 -9.92 8.81 4.12
CA VAL A 3 -9.86 7.39 3.78
C VAL A 3 -8.41 6.94 3.84
N ALA A 4 -8.13 5.90 4.62
CA ALA A 4 -6.87 5.17 4.57
C ALA A 4 -7.01 3.98 3.59
N LEU A 5 -6.18 3.96 2.57
CA LEU A 5 -6.02 2.82 1.67
C LEU A 5 -4.78 2.04 2.07
N MET A 6 -4.98 0.76 2.36
CA MET A 6 -3.93 -0.18 2.70
C MET A 6 -3.64 -1.07 1.49
N TRP A 7 -2.36 -1.24 1.18
CA TRP A 7 -1.83 -2.21 0.22
C TRP A 7 -0.79 -3.08 0.93
N GLU A 8 -0.89 -4.41 0.86
CA GLU A 8 0.10 -5.34 1.41
C GLU A 8 0.53 -6.37 0.39
N ALA A 9 1.83 -6.61 0.32
CA ALA A 9 2.39 -7.69 -0.44
C ALA A 9 3.45 -8.45 0.36
N ARG A 10 3.54 -9.75 0.05
CA ARG A 10 4.58 -10.64 0.56
C ARG A 10 5.49 -11.03 -0.59
N ALA A 11 6.75 -10.65 -0.50
CA ALA A 11 7.74 -11.02 -1.51
C ALA A 11 8.03 -12.52 -1.48
N VAL A 12 8.63 -13.04 -2.56
CA VAL A 12 9.35 -14.32 -2.51
C VAL A 12 10.41 -14.27 -1.40
N GLU A 13 10.67 -15.41 -0.76
CA GLU A 13 11.60 -15.50 0.37
C GLU A 13 12.96 -14.85 0.05
N GLY A 14 13.42 -13.96 0.93
CA GLY A 14 14.67 -13.20 0.77
C GLY A 14 14.59 -12.01 -0.18
N ARG A 15 13.45 -11.77 -0.85
CA ARG A 15 13.27 -10.68 -1.83
C ARG A 15 12.55 -9.45 -1.23
N GLY A 16 12.38 -9.36 0.09
CA GLY A 16 11.72 -8.22 0.74
C GLY A 16 12.44 -6.88 0.51
N ALA A 17 13.75 -6.90 0.23
CA ALA A 17 14.48 -5.71 -0.16
C ALA A 17 14.05 -5.18 -1.54
N ASP A 18 13.95 -6.09 -2.50
CA ASP A 18 13.58 -5.79 -3.88
C ASP A 18 12.12 -5.34 -3.98
N LEU A 19 11.22 -5.98 -3.23
CA LEU A 19 9.83 -5.53 -3.13
C LEU A 19 9.74 -4.11 -2.56
N LEU A 20 10.53 -3.76 -1.54
CA LEU A 20 10.52 -2.39 -1.01
C LEU A 20 11.06 -1.38 -2.03
N ALA A 21 12.14 -1.71 -2.73
CA ALA A 21 12.69 -0.85 -3.78
C ALA A 21 11.65 -0.60 -4.87
N TRP A 22 11.04 -1.67 -5.36
CA TRP A 22 9.94 -1.60 -6.33
C TRP A 22 8.80 -0.73 -5.82
N VAL A 23 8.31 -0.93 -4.59
CA VAL A 23 7.21 -0.13 -4.00
C VAL A 23 7.53 1.37 -3.99
N ARG A 24 8.78 1.74 -3.68
CA ARG A 24 9.20 3.15 -3.60
C ARG A 24 9.24 3.84 -4.96
N GLU A 25 9.42 3.08 -6.03
CA GLU A 25 9.42 3.59 -7.41
C GLU A 25 8.01 3.78 -7.97
N GLN A 26 6.97 3.26 -7.31
CA GLN A 26 5.59 3.35 -7.83
C GLN A 26 4.96 4.72 -7.55
N PRO A 27 4.72 5.55 -8.58
CA PRO A 27 4.02 6.81 -8.44
C PRO A 27 2.53 6.57 -8.18
N LEU A 28 1.87 7.55 -7.57
CA LEU A 28 0.42 7.60 -7.45
C LEU A 28 -0.11 8.72 -8.34
N ALA A 29 -1.24 8.48 -9.00
CA ALA A 29 -1.93 9.50 -9.78
C ALA A 29 -2.69 10.46 -8.84
N GLY A 30 -1.95 11.29 -8.12
CA GLY A 30 -2.45 12.22 -7.10
C GLY A 30 -1.54 12.26 -5.88
N GLU A 31 -1.65 13.33 -5.09
CA GLU A 31 -0.90 13.48 -3.85
C GLU A 31 -1.77 13.11 -2.66
N PRO A 32 -1.47 11.99 -1.95
CA PRO A 32 -2.17 11.68 -0.71
C PRO A 32 -1.78 12.69 0.38
N LEU A 33 -2.65 12.89 1.37
CA LEU A 33 -2.34 13.65 2.59
C LEU A 33 -1.11 13.09 3.30
N ARG A 34 -0.95 11.76 3.24
CA ARG A 34 0.15 11.03 3.83
C ARG A 34 0.36 9.73 3.07
N ARG A 35 1.62 9.33 2.88
CA ARG A 35 2.02 7.99 2.41
C ARG A 35 3.05 7.43 3.37
N GLU A 36 2.77 6.27 3.93
CA GLU A 36 3.67 5.57 4.84
C GLU A 36 3.99 4.18 4.28
N THR A 37 5.21 3.72 4.52
CA THR A 37 5.68 2.42 4.04
C THR A 37 6.37 1.68 5.18
N PHE A 38 5.91 0.46 5.43
CA PHE A 38 6.35 -0.38 6.53
C PHE A 38 6.89 -1.71 6.00
N ARG A 39 7.75 -2.33 6.81
CA ARG A 39 8.19 -3.72 6.63
C ARG A 39 7.70 -4.57 7.78
N ALA A 40 7.49 -5.84 7.53
CA ALA A 40 7.18 -6.84 8.55
C ALA A 40 7.90 -8.16 8.25
N PRO A 41 7.99 -9.09 9.23
CA PRO A 41 8.57 -10.42 9.01
C PRO A 41 7.97 -11.15 7.79
N GLN A 42 8.71 -12.14 7.29
CA GLN A 42 8.36 -12.91 6.08
C GLN A 42 8.24 -12.01 4.84
N ASP A 43 9.26 -11.16 4.63
CA ASP A 43 9.41 -10.31 3.43
C ASP A 43 8.17 -9.49 3.05
N ARG A 44 7.45 -8.98 4.06
CA ARG A 44 6.25 -8.18 3.85
C ARG A 44 6.55 -6.70 3.71
N VAL A 45 5.85 -6.07 2.78
CA VAL A 45 5.79 -4.62 2.62
C VAL A 45 4.33 -4.18 2.70
N LEU A 46 4.09 -3.16 3.52
CA LEU A 46 2.80 -2.52 3.70
C LEU A 46 2.92 -1.06 3.28
N VAL A 47 2.00 -0.58 2.44
CA VAL A 47 1.85 0.83 2.14
C VAL A 47 0.48 1.27 2.61
N VAL A 48 0.43 2.39 3.32
CA VAL A 48 -0.83 3.04 3.66
C VAL A 48 -0.80 4.46 3.10
N THR A 49 -1.89 4.85 2.43
CA THR A 49 -2.08 6.22 1.92
C THR A 49 -3.36 6.81 2.47
N TRP A 50 -3.34 8.09 2.86
CA TRP A 50 -4.50 8.82 3.38
C TRP A 50 -4.96 9.85 2.38
N TRP A 51 -6.27 9.92 2.15
CA TRP A 51 -6.88 10.80 1.17
C TRP A 51 -8.03 11.57 1.80
N ASP A 52 -8.13 12.88 1.54
CA ASP A 52 -9.35 13.64 1.83
C ASP A 52 -10.35 13.39 0.70
N ALA A 53 -11.24 12.43 0.89
CA ALA A 53 -12.21 12.00 -0.10
C ALA A 53 -13.38 11.25 0.56
N PRO A 54 -14.54 11.13 -0.14
CA PRO A 54 -15.56 10.15 0.22
C PRO A 54 -15.03 8.71 0.21
N TYR A 55 -15.62 7.83 1.03
CA TYR A 55 -15.18 6.43 1.17
C TYR A 55 -15.16 5.63 -0.14
N ASP A 56 -16.13 5.88 -1.01
CA ASP A 56 -16.34 5.20 -2.30
C ASP A 56 -15.64 5.90 -3.48
N ALA A 57 -14.85 6.94 -3.23
CA ALA A 57 -14.12 7.64 -4.27
C ALA A 57 -13.13 6.71 -5.00
N PRO A 58 -12.95 6.87 -6.33
CA PRO A 58 -12.00 6.10 -7.13
C PRO A 58 -10.56 6.61 -6.90
N LEU A 59 -10.03 6.30 -5.73
CA LEU A 59 -8.70 6.70 -5.28
C LEU A 59 -7.60 5.86 -5.95
N PRO A 60 -6.41 6.44 -6.25
CA PRO A 60 -5.32 5.72 -6.88
C PRO A 60 -4.70 4.71 -5.91
N GLU A 61 -4.35 3.53 -6.45
CA GLU A 61 -3.76 2.42 -5.69
C GLU A 61 -2.41 2.04 -6.30
N LEU A 62 -1.56 1.37 -5.51
CA LEU A 62 -0.35 0.77 -6.05
C LEU A 62 -0.73 -0.37 -7.01
N PRO A 63 0.02 -0.52 -8.13
CA PRO A 63 -0.21 -1.61 -9.07
C PRO A 63 0.10 -2.97 -8.43
N ASP A 64 -0.25 -4.05 -9.13
CA ASP A 64 0.26 -5.37 -8.79
C ASP A 64 1.74 -5.47 -9.24
N PRO A 65 2.63 -6.02 -8.41
CA PRO A 65 4.00 -6.31 -8.80
C PRO A 65 4.04 -7.51 -9.74
N ASP A 66 5.19 -7.72 -10.38
CA ASP A 66 5.44 -8.94 -11.15
C ASP A 66 5.17 -10.18 -10.28
N PRO A 67 4.44 -11.19 -10.79
CA PRO A 67 4.19 -12.44 -10.05
C PRO A 67 5.45 -13.16 -9.57
N GLU A 68 6.61 -12.95 -10.19
CA GLU A 68 7.89 -13.52 -9.75
C GLU A 68 8.47 -12.83 -8.51
N LEU A 69 7.99 -11.61 -8.19
CA LEU A 69 8.44 -10.85 -7.03
C LEU A 69 7.65 -11.21 -5.75
N VAL A 70 6.43 -11.71 -5.89
CA VAL A 70 5.49 -11.96 -4.78
C VAL A 70 5.01 -13.41 -4.71
N THR A 71 4.65 -13.86 -3.51
CA THR A 71 4.18 -15.24 -3.28
C THR A 71 2.68 -15.43 -3.49
N ARG A 72 1.94 -14.33 -3.60
CA ARG A 72 0.47 -14.30 -3.71
C ARG A 72 0.01 -12.93 -4.21
N PRO A 73 -1.23 -12.81 -4.71
CA PRO A 73 -1.83 -11.52 -5.00
C PRO A 73 -1.79 -10.59 -3.79
N VAL A 74 -1.63 -9.30 -4.06
CA VAL A 74 -1.57 -8.27 -3.02
C VAL A 74 -2.94 -8.10 -2.36
N HIS A 75 -2.94 -7.67 -1.11
CA HIS A 75 -4.16 -7.35 -0.41
C HIS A 75 -4.43 -5.84 -0.40
N ARG A 76 -5.71 -5.47 -0.47
CA ARG A 76 -6.19 -4.09 -0.51
C ARG A 76 -7.37 -3.91 0.43
N TRP A 77 -7.32 -2.89 1.28
CA TRP A 77 -8.41 -2.54 2.18
C TRP A 77 -8.58 -1.03 2.29
N ARG A 78 -9.83 -0.59 2.47
CA ARG A 78 -10.18 0.81 2.74
C ARG A 78 -10.67 0.95 4.17
N PHE A 79 -10.25 2.01 4.84
CA PHE A 79 -10.69 2.35 6.19
C PHE A 79 -11.09 3.82 6.25
N GLU A 80 -12.15 4.13 6.99
CA GLU A 80 -12.46 5.49 7.40
C GLU A 80 -11.61 5.83 8.63
N ALA A 81 -10.95 6.99 8.61
CA ALA A 81 -10.25 7.49 9.79
C ALA A 81 -11.28 8.03 10.81
N VAL A 82 -11.20 7.54 12.04
CA VAL A 82 -11.95 8.07 13.17
C VAL A 82 -11.10 9.11 13.90
N ALA A 83 -11.72 10.20 14.36
CA ALA A 83 -11.04 11.17 15.20
C ALA A 83 -10.70 10.53 16.56
N GLU A 84 -9.57 10.93 17.15
CA GLU A 84 -9.30 10.68 18.56
C GLU A 84 -10.13 11.66 19.40
N ASP A 85 -10.67 11.21 20.53
CA ASP A 85 -11.41 12.04 21.49
C ASP A 85 -10.51 13.03 22.24
#